data_AF-A0A239K7R5-F1
#
_entry.id   AF-A0A239K7R5-F1
#
_cell.length_a   1.000
_cell.length_b   1.000
_cell.length_c   1.000
_cell.angle_alpha   90.00
_cell.angle_beta   90.00
_cell.angle_gamma   90.00
#
_symmetry.space_group_name_H-M   'P 1'
#
loop_
_entity.id
_entity.type
_entity.pdbx_description
1 polymer ?
#
loop_
_entity_poly.entity_id
_entity_poly.type
_entity_poly.pdbx_seq_one_letter_code
_entity_poly.pdbx_strand_id
1 'polypeptide(L)' 'MAAVGGRILASSRTDPADEDHGGDGENKSLNFKVSPDFKKEFKGFAVSQGITMTDLLKEGFALSKKKRQK' A
#
# COMPACT_ATOMS: atom_id res chain seq x y z
N MET A 1 26.18 51.63 2.54
CA MET A 1 26.20 50.32 1.84
C MET A 1 26.43 49.26 2.90
N ALA A 2 25.72 48.15 3.07
CA ALA A 2 24.52 47.59 2.44
C ALA A 2 23.94 46.56 3.43
N ALA A 3 22.67 46.18 3.22
CA ALA A 3 21.81 45.39 4.09
C ALA A 3 22.30 43.96 4.39
N VAL A 4 22.08 43.46 5.62
CA VAL A 4 22.03 42.03 5.91
C VAL A 4 20.58 41.55 5.74
N GLY A 5 20.32 40.96 4.58
CA GLY A 5 19.06 40.33 4.22
C GLY A 5 18.93 38.96 4.86
N GLY A 6 17.71 38.62 5.30
CA GLY A 6 17.40 37.34 5.90
C GLY A 6 17.04 36.24 4.90
N ARG A 7 16.63 35.12 5.50
CA ARG A 7 15.59 34.14 5.11
C ARG A 7 16.07 32.69 5.02
N ILE A 8 15.46 31.89 5.91
CA ILE A 8 14.84 30.57 5.75
C ILE A 8 15.61 29.55 4.88
N LEU A 9 16.25 28.58 5.53
CA LEU A 9 16.58 27.30 4.89
C LEU A 9 15.38 26.35 5.07
N ALA A 10 14.60 26.24 3.99
CA ALA A 10 13.45 25.36 3.87
C ALA A 10 13.86 23.89 3.85
N SER A 11 12.99 23.07 4.43
CA SER A 11 13.04 21.60 4.41
C SER A 11 13.16 21.04 3.00
N SER A 12 14.19 20.25 2.76
CA SER A 12 14.19 19.21 1.73
C SER A 12 14.07 17.85 2.40
N ARG A 13 12.85 17.50 2.83
CA ARG A 13 12.50 16.08 2.97
C ARG A 13 12.34 15.55 1.54
N THR A 14 13.38 14.91 1.06
CA THR A 14 13.28 14.02 -0.10
C THR A 14 12.49 12.81 0.36
N ASP A 15 11.18 12.80 0.14
CA ASP A 15 10.40 11.57 0.15
C ASP A 15 10.87 10.74 -1.06
N PRO A 16 11.47 9.55 -0.87
CA PRO A 16 11.72 8.65 -1.98
C PRO A 16 10.35 8.16 -2.47
N ALA A 17 9.93 8.69 -3.62
CA ALA A 17 8.85 8.13 -4.40
C ALA A 17 9.29 6.74 -4.86
N ASP A 18 8.73 5.73 -4.21
CA ASP A 18 8.55 4.33 -4.62
C ASP A 18 9.20 3.98 -5.98
N GLU A 19 10.47 3.61 -5.95
CA GLU A 19 11.11 2.97 -7.09
C GLU A 19 10.55 1.56 -7.23
N ASP A 20 9.60 1.40 -8.16
CA ASP A 20 9.16 0.12 -8.71
C ASP A 20 10.35 -0.60 -9.36
N HIS A 21 11.14 -1.29 -8.54
CA HIS A 21 12.15 -2.22 -9.00
C HIS A 21 11.47 -3.53 -9.38
N GLY A 22 11.02 -3.59 -10.63
CA GLY A 22 10.56 -4.80 -11.28
C GLY A 22 11.70 -5.83 -11.38
N GLY A 23 11.58 -6.90 -10.60
CA GLY A 23 12.43 -8.07 -10.66
C GLY A 23 11.72 -9.33 -10.14
N ASP A 24 11.40 -10.21 -11.10
CA ASP A 24 10.95 -11.61 -10.97
C ASP A 24 9.43 -11.90 -10.83
N GLY A 25 8.80 -12.28 -11.95
CA GLY A 25 7.59 -13.13 -11.94
C GLY A 25 6.24 -12.47 -11.64
N GLU A 26 5.87 -11.43 -12.40
CA GLU A 26 4.50 -10.94 -12.68
C GLU A 26 3.51 -10.77 -11.51
N ASN A 27 3.96 -10.40 -10.31
CA ASN A 27 3.06 -9.94 -9.26
C ASN A 27 2.99 -8.41 -9.28
N LYS A 28 1.92 -7.85 -9.86
CA LYS A 28 1.66 -6.40 -9.84
C LYS A 28 1.08 -5.98 -8.49
N SER A 29 1.69 -4.98 -7.87
CA SER A 29 1.18 -4.38 -6.64
C SER A 29 -0.17 -3.68 -6.88
N LEU A 30 -1.13 -3.93 -5.99
CA LEU A 30 -2.40 -3.22 -6.01
C LEU A 30 -2.31 -2.02 -5.05
N ASN A 31 -2.49 -0.81 -5.58
CA ASN A 31 -2.45 0.41 -4.77
C ASN A 31 -3.80 0.63 -4.05
N PHE A 32 -3.97 -0.01 -2.88
CA PHE A 32 -5.14 0.20 -2.04
C PHE A 32 -4.78 0.96 -0.77
N LYS A 33 -5.55 2.02 -0.51
CA LYS A 33 -5.60 2.65 0.81
C LYS A 33 -6.66 1.94 1.64
N VAL A 34 -6.24 1.37 2.77
CA VAL A 34 -7.13 0.73 3.73
C VAL A 34 -6.94 1.37 5.09
N SER A 35 -8.00 1.39 5.89
CA SER A 35 -7.93 1.83 7.29
C SER A 35 -6.99 0.92 8.09
N PRO A 36 -6.32 1.45 9.13
CA PRO A 36 -5.38 0.68 9.95
C PRO A 36 -6.06 -0.52 10.65
N ASP A 37 -7.31 -0.36 11.08
CA ASP A 37 -8.09 -1.44 11.72
C ASP A 37 -8.36 -2.59 10.76
N PHE A 38 -8.84 -2.27 9.54
CA PHE A 38 -9.03 -3.27 8.49
C PHE A 38 -7.73 -4.01 8.16
N LYS A 39 -6.59 -3.29 8.07
CA LYS A 39 -5.29 -3.92 7.81
C LYS A 39 -4.90 -4.92 8.89
N LYS A 40 -5.19 -4.62 10.17
CA LYS A 40 -4.92 -5.53 11.30
C LYS A 40 -5.82 -6.74 11.25
N GLU A 41 -7.12 -6.55 11.06
CA GLU A 41 -8.09 -7.65 10.97
C GLU A 41 -7.80 -8.56 9.77
N PHE A 42 -7.55 -7.98 8.60
CA PHE A 42 -7.26 -8.71 7.37
C PHE A 42 -5.98 -9.55 7.50
N LYS A 43 -4.92 -8.96 8.09
CA LYS A 43 -3.68 -9.70 8.39
C LYS A 43 -3.91 -10.79 9.44
N GLY A 44 -4.62 -10.48 10.52
CA GLY A 44 -4.90 -11.43 11.60
C GLY A 44 -5.68 -12.63 11.10
N PHE A 45 -6.66 -12.41 10.22
CA PHE A 45 -7.42 -13.48 9.59
C PHE A 45 -6.55 -14.36 8.70
N ALA A 46 -5.72 -13.77 7.82
CA ALA A 46 -4.82 -14.52 6.95
C ALA A 46 -3.86 -15.41 7.76
N VAL A 47 -3.26 -14.87 8.83
CA VAL A 47 -2.36 -15.63 9.73
C VAL A 47 -3.12 -16.76 10.45
N SER A 48 -4.33 -16.49 10.93
CA SER A 48 -5.15 -17.49 11.64
C SER A 48 -5.56 -18.66 10.75
N GLN A 49 -5.75 -18.40 9.45
CA GLN A 49 -6.06 -19.41 8.44
C GLN A 49 -4.82 -20.06 7.82
N GLY A 50 -3.61 -19.58 8.15
CA GLY A 50 -2.36 -20.07 7.56
C GLY A 50 -2.18 -19.73 6.08
N ILE A 51 -2.87 -18.70 5.57
CA ILE A 51 -2.82 -18.29 4.16
C ILE A 51 -2.12 -16.95 4.00
N THR A 52 -1.73 -16.63 2.76
CA THR A 52 -1.15 -15.32 2.45
C THR A 52 -2.23 -14.24 2.37
N MET A 53 -1.86 -12.98 2.61
CA MET A 53 -2.76 -11.84 2.40
C MET A 53 -3.30 -11.79 0.96
N THR A 54 -2.48 -12.22 0.00
CA THR A 54 -2.84 -12.28 -1.42
C THR A 54 -3.85 -13.39 -1.70
N ASP A 55 -3.72 -14.56 -1.06
CA ASP A 55 -4.73 -15.63 -1.16
C ASP A 55 -6.07 -15.20 -0.59
N LEU A 56 -6.07 -14.60 0.62
CA LEU A 56 -7.28 -14.06 1.22
C LEU A 56 -7.97 -13.03 0.29
N LEU A 57 -7.18 -12.19 -0.38
CA LEU A 57 -7.68 -11.23 -1.36
C LEU A 57 -8.29 -11.92 -2.58
N LYS A 58 -7.63 -12.94 -3.13
CA LYS A 58 -8.12 -13.73 -4.28
C LYS A 58 -9.42 -14.45 -3.95
N GLU A 59 -9.52 -15.08 -2.78
CA GLU A 59 -10.73 -15.74 -2.31
C GLU A 59 -11.89 -14.75 -2.16
N GLY A 60 -11.64 -13.62 -1.48
CA GLY A 60 -12.64 -12.55 -1.34
C GLY A 60 -13.14 -12.02 -2.69
N PHE A 61 -12.24 -11.86 -3.66
CA PHE A 61 -12.59 -11.45 -5.02
C PHE A 61 -13.43 -12.50 -5.75
N ALA A 62 -13.07 -13.79 -5.67
CA ALA A 62 -13.83 -14.87 -6.29
C ALA A 62 -15.25 -15.01 -5.70
N LEU A 63 -15.38 -14.91 -4.37
CA LEU A 63 -16.67 -14.90 -3.68
C LEU A 63 -17.51 -13.69 -4.07
N SER A 64 -16.89 -12.51 -4.14
CA SER A 64 -17.51 -11.27 -4.59
C SER A 64 -18.03 -11.38 -6.03
N LYS A 65 -17.23 -11.94 -6.94
CA LYS A 65 -17.60 -12.15 -8.35
C LYS A 65 -18.78 -13.11 -8.49
N LYS A 66 -18.84 -14.18 -7.69
CA LYS A 66 -19.98 -15.10 -7.65
C LYS A 66 -21.26 -14.43 -7.16
N LYS A 67 -21.16 -13.56 -6.15
CA LYS A 67 -22.32 -12.82 -5.61
C LYS A 67 -22.85 -11.71 -6.52
N ARG A 68 -22.03 -11.21 -7.46
CA ARG A 68 -22.36 -10.05 -8.31
C ARG A 68 -22.59 -10.37 -9.78
N GLN A 69 -22.31 -11.60 -10.23
CA GLN A 69 -22.78 -12.07 -11.53
C GLN A 69 -24.30 -12.28 -11.41
N LYS A 70 -25.03 -11.28 -11.90
CA LYS A 70 -26.49 -11.23 -12.01
C LYS A 70 -26.89 -11.54 -13.44
#